data_AF-A0A8B6RYV3-F1
#
_entry.id   AF-A0A8B6RYV3-F1
#
_cell.length_a   1.000
_cell.length_b   1.000
_cell.length_c   1.000
_cell.angle_alpha   90.00
_cell.angle_beta   90.00
_cell.angle_gamma   90.00
#
_symmetry.space_group_name_H-M   'P 1'
#
loop_
_entity.id
_entity.type
_entity.pdbx_description
1 polymer ?
#
loop_
_entity_poly.entity_id
_entity_poly.type
_entity_poly.pdbx_seq_one_letter_code
_entity_poly.pdbx_strand_id
1 'polypeptide(L)'
;MNTVAAKLSLYLTALNYQGPIDAIRDYIEYYSESYGDDEFVVTARYSYWWFNKNAEEALLFLGDSEKRKSLGIVASLLADLNEKRAITILRTRLKDLTNPVTCEVFKEAIHRLETQNEIPKHQDRMIWMFGFVTRTELALGNRNDNVFVRRAEELSNTNLAIVQEVDDSTPEDI
;
A
#
# COMPACT_ATOMS: atom_id res chain seq x y z
N MET A 1 -13.90 -14.87 -7.64
CA MET A 1 -13.67 -15.78 -6.50
C MET A 1 -12.34 -15.49 -5.83
N ASN A 2 -11.25 -15.37 -6.60
CA ASN A 2 -9.89 -15.18 -6.08
C ASN A 2 -9.79 -13.99 -5.10
N THR A 3 -10.31 -12.82 -5.45
CA THR A 3 -10.25 -11.62 -4.60
C THR A 3 -11.00 -11.72 -3.27
N VAL A 4 -11.98 -12.62 -3.14
CA VAL A 4 -12.80 -12.77 -1.92
C VAL A 4 -11.99 -13.42 -0.80
N ALA A 5 -11.23 -14.47 -1.11
CA ALA A 5 -10.38 -15.16 -0.14
C ALA A 5 -9.27 -14.24 0.41
N ALA A 6 -8.66 -13.43 -0.46
CA ALA A 6 -7.69 -12.42 -0.05
C ALA A 6 -8.29 -11.41 0.95
N LYS A 7 -9.48 -10.87 0.66
CA LYS A 7 -10.19 -9.97 1.59
C LYS A 7 -10.56 -10.65 2.90
N LEU A 8 -11.01 -11.91 2.86
CA LEU A 8 -11.30 -12.68 4.05
C LEU A 8 -10.05 -12.83 4.93
N SER A 9 -8.89 -13.14 4.33
CA SER A 9 -7.63 -13.22 5.08
C SER A 9 -7.30 -11.91 5.79
N LEU A 10 -7.52 -10.78 5.11
CA LEU A 10 -7.29 -9.46 5.69
C LEU A 10 -8.25 -9.17 6.86
N TYR A 11 -9.52 -9.57 6.75
CA TYR A 11 -10.48 -9.49 7.86
C TYR A 11 -10.11 -10.40 9.03
N LEU A 12 -9.56 -11.58 8.79
CA LEU A 12 -9.02 -12.42 9.86
C LEU A 12 -7.88 -11.69 10.61
N THR A 13 -7.02 -10.95 9.89
CA THR A 13 -6.03 -10.10 10.57
C THR A 13 -6.69 -8.99 11.37
N ALA A 14 -7.77 -8.40 10.86
CA ALA A 14 -8.57 -7.36 11.54
C ALA A 14 -9.13 -7.86 12.88
N LEU A 15 -9.58 -9.11 12.90
CA LEU A 15 -10.14 -9.75 14.09
C LEU A 15 -9.08 -10.38 15.01
N ASN A 16 -7.79 -10.21 14.70
CA ASN A 16 -6.67 -10.85 15.39
C ASN A 16 -6.91 -12.36 15.58
N TYR A 17 -7.36 -13.02 14.52
CA TYR A 17 -7.70 -14.43 14.53
C TYR A 17 -6.54 -15.30 15.06
N GLN A 18 -6.87 -16.29 15.89
CA GLN A 18 -5.89 -17.16 16.60
C GLN A 18 -5.95 -18.63 16.14
N GLY A 19 -6.72 -18.94 15.10
CA GLY A 19 -6.84 -20.31 14.60
C GLY A 19 -5.88 -20.63 13.43
N PRO A 20 -6.06 -21.79 12.78
CA PRO A 20 -5.19 -22.24 11.70
C PRO A 20 -5.20 -21.29 10.50
N ILE A 21 -4.02 -21.05 9.93
CA ILE A 21 -3.81 -20.17 8.77
C ILE A 21 -3.33 -20.93 7.52
N ASP A 22 -3.32 -22.27 7.55
CA ASP A 22 -2.89 -23.13 6.42
C ASP A 22 -3.64 -22.82 5.13
N ALA A 23 -4.95 -22.56 5.22
CA ALA A 23 -5.74 -22.19 4.05
C ALA A 23 -5.26 -20.89 3.37
N ILE A 24 -4.64 -19.96 4.12
CA ILE A 24 -4.04 -18.75 3.54
C ILE A 24 -2.75 -19.12 2.79
N ARG A 25 -1.91 -20.00 3.36
CA ARG A 25 -0.71 -20.52 2.69
C ARG A 25 -1.07 -21.24 1.39
N ASP A 26 -1.97 -22.22 1.47
CA ASP A 26 -2.37 -23.05 0.32
C ASP A 26 -2.94 -22.18 -0.82
N TYR A 27 -3.69 -21.13 -0.46
CA TYR A 27 -4.16 -20.13 -1.41
C TYR A 27 -3.01 -19.36 -2.08
N ILE A 28 -2.03 -18.90 -1.30
CA ILE A 28 -0.86 -18.19 -1.84
C ILE A 28 -0.09 -19.11 -2.81
N GLU A 29 0.19 -20.35 -2.40
CA GLU A 29 0.93 -21.32 -3.21
C GLU A 29 0.23 -21.59 -4.54
N TYR A 30 -1.08 -21.85 -4.50
CA TYR A 30 -1.88 -22.12 -5.69
C TYR A 30 -1.83 -21.00 -6.74
N TYR A 31 -1.86 -19.74 -6.32
CA TYR A 31 -1.88 -18.60 -7.25
C TYR A 31 -0.50 -18.01 -7.55
N SER A 32 0.55 -18.35 -6.79
CA SER A 32 1.86 -17.70 -6.91
C SER A 32 2.55 -17.93 -8.26
N GLU A 33 2.31 -19.06 -8.91
CA GLU A 33 2.92 -19.37 -10.22
C GLU A 33 2.51 -18.39 -11.32
N SER A 34 1.24 -17.95 -11.32
CA SER A 34 0.68 -17.10 -12.38
C SER A 34 0.44 -15.65 -11.95
N TYR A 35 0.25 -15.41 -10.65
CA TYR A 35 -0.25 -14.15 -10.12
C TYR A 35 0.53 -13.65 -8.89
N GLY A 36 1.76 -14.14 -8.68
CA GLY A 36 2.53 -13.90 -7.44
C GLY A 36 2.63 -12.45 -6.97
N ASP A 37 2.54 -11.48 -7.89
CA ASP A 37 2.69 -10.05 -7.61
C ASP A 37 1.37 -9.29 -7.65
N ASP A 38 0.28 -9.96 -8.05
CA ASP A 38 -1.03 -9.34 -8.14
C ASP A 38 -1.59 -9.07 -6.73
N GLU A 39 -2.35 -7.99 -6.63
CA GLU A 39 -2.80 -7.39 -5.38
C GLU A 39 -3.48 -8.42 -4.45
N PHE A 40 -4.28 -9.33 -5.01
CA PHE A 40 -4.99 -10.33 -4.23
C PHE A 40 -4.04 -11.36 -3.59
N VAL A 41 -2.98 -11.79 -4.30
CA VAL A 41 -1.98 -12.72 -3.74
C VAL A 41 -1.15 -12.01 -2.69
N VAL A 42 -0.73 -10.77 -2.97
CA VAL A 42 0.08 -9.98 -2.03
C VAL A 42 -0.72 -9.58 -0.79
N THR A 43 -2.04 -9.38 -0.90
CA THR A 43 -2.93 -9.18 0.27
C THR A 43 -3.03 -10.44 1.13
N ALA A 44 -3.10 -11.63 0.52
CA ALA A 44 -3.04 -12.88 1.27
C ALA A 44 -1.67 -13.06 1.94
N ARG A 45 -0.57 -12.75 1.22
CA ARG A 45 0.80 -12.75 1.78
C ARG A 45 0.95 -11.79 2.94
N TYR A 46 0.41 -10.57 2.86
CA TYR A 46 0.35 -9.62 3.98
C TYR A 46 -0.20 -10.31 5.22
N SER A 47 -1.36 -10.96 5.08
CA SER A 47 -2.02 -11.62 6.20
C SER A 47 -1.21 -12.77 6.76
N TYR A 48 -0.68 -13.63 5.89
CA TYR A 48 0.14 -14.77 6.27
C TYR A 48 1.44 -14.34 6.98
N TRP A 49 2.16 -13.37 6.43
CA TRP A 49 3.37 -12.83 7.03
C TRP A 49 3.09 -12.08 8.34
N TRP A 50 1.97 -11.38 8.44
CA TRP A 50 1.54 -10.73 9.68
C TRP A 50 1.33 -11.73 10.83
N PHE A 51 0.63 -12.84 10.57
CA PHE A 51 0.38 -13.87 11.57
C PHE A 51 1.67 -14.57 12.00
N ASN A 52 2.57 -14.85 11.05
CA ASN A 52 3.85 -15.51 11.32
C ASN A 52 4.97 -14.58 11.79
N LYS A 53 4.72 -13.25 11.84
CA LYS A 53 5.76 -12.23 12.07
C LYS A 53 6.96 -12.38 11.11
N ASN A 54 6.69 -12.79 9.88
CA ASN A 54 7.73 -13.10 8.89
C ASN A 54 8.11 -11.85 8.09
N ALA A 55 8.98 -11.03 8.68
CA ALA A 55 9.52 -9.84 8.01
C ALA A 55 10.55 -10.20 6.91
N GLU A 56 11.24 -11.34 7.03
CA GLU A 56 12.30 -11.73 6.09
C GLU A 56 11.78 -11.93 4.67
N GLU A 57 10.69 -12.69 4.50
CA GLU A 57 10.10 -12.88 3.17
C GLU A 57 9.54 -11.57 2.58
N ALA A 58 9.00 -10.70 3.42
CA ALA A 58 8.53 -9.39 2.99
C ALA A 58 9.68 -8.48 2.54
N LEU A 59 10.82 -8.51 3.25
CA LEU A 59 12.04 -7.80 2.85
C LEU A 59 12.61 -8.34 1.54
N LEU A 60 12.65 -9.67 1.36
CA LEU A 60 13.08 -10.31 0.11
C LEU A 60 12.20 -9.89 -1.05
N PHE A 61 10.87 -9.93 -0.87
CA PHE A 61 9.92 -9.49 -1.91
C PHE A 61 10.10 -8.00 -2.24
N LEU A 62 10.24 -7.15 -1.22
CA LEU A 62 10.43 -5.71 -1.42
C LEU A 62 11.78 -5.41 -2.09
N GLY A 63 12.83 -6.19 -1.80
CA GLY A 63 14.18 -6.01 -2.35
C GLY A 63 14.36 -6.49 -3.79
N ASP A 64 13.46 -7.35 -4.28
CA ASP A 64 13.52 -7.89 -5.63
C ASP A 64 13.10 -6.82 -6.68
N SER A 65 14.04 -6.50 -7.59
CA SER A 65 13.87 -5.51 -8.65
C SER A 65 12.86 -5.92 -9.72
N GLU A 66 12.61 -7.22 -9.89
CA GLU A 66 11.63 -7.75 -10.84
C GLU A 66 10.18 -7.53 -10.34
N LYS A 67 9.99 -7.44 -9.02
CA LYS A 67 8.69 -7.17 -8.40
C LYS A 67 8.31 -5.72 -8.59
N ARG A 68 7.26 -5.42 -9.35
CA ARG A 68 6.81 -4.03 -9.62
C ARG A 68 5.39 -3.71 -9.16
N LYS A 69 4.59 -4.74 -8.87
CA LYS A 69 3.19 -4.58 -8.45
C LYS A 69 3.05 -4.73 -6.95
N SER A 70 1.98 -4.15 -6.40
CA SER A 70 1.53 -4.37 -5.02
C SER A 70 2.56 -4.07 -3.91
N LEU A 71 3.64 -3.36 -4.25
CA LEU A 71 4.73 -3.03 -3.33
C LEU A 71 4.24 -2.22 -2.13
N GLY A 72 3.19 -1.42 -2.30
CA GLY A 72 2.59 -0.66 -1.21
C GLY A 72 2.04 -1.55 -0.09
N ILE A 73 1.47 -2.71 -0.41
CA ILE A 73 0.97 -3.66 0.59
C ILE A 73 2.14 -4.23 1.40
N VAL A 74 3.25 -4.56 0.73
CA VAL A 74 4.46 -5.09 1.38
C VAL A 74 5.12 -4.02 2.26
N ALA A 75 5.24 -2.79 1.77
CA ALA A 75 5.73 -1.66 2.56
C ALA A 75 4.87 -1.43 3.82
N SER A 76 3.54 -1.58 3.69
CA SER A 76 2.63 -1.43 4.82
C SER A 76 2.78 -2.54 5.85
N LEU A 77 2.98 -3.78 5.41
CA LEU A 77 3.33 -4.87 6.33
C LEU A 77 4.61 -4.57 7.11
N LEU A 78 5.66 -4.12 6.44
CA LEU A 78 6.94 -3.85 7.09
C LEU A 78 6.83 -2.69 8.09
N ALA A 79 6.05 -1.66 7.77
CA ALA A 79 5.69 -0.61 8.72
C ALA A 79 4.86 -1.16 9.90
N ASP A 80 3.87 -2.02 9.63
CA ASP A 80 3.04 -2.64 10.66
C ASP A 80 3.82 -3.60 11.57
N LEU A 81 4.85 -4.26 11.05
CA LEU A 81 5.77 -5.09 11.83
C LEU A 81 6.89 -4.30 12.50
N ASN A 82 6.96 -2.98 12.28
CA ASN A 82 8.04 -2.11 12.75
C ASN A 82 9.45 -2.56 12.29
N GLU A 83 9.57 -3.11 11.09
CA GLU A 83 10.82 -3.64 10.54
C GLU A 83 11.73 -2.52 9.98
N LYS A 84 12.68 -2.07 10.80
CA LYS A 84 13.56 -0.94 10.47
C LYS A 84 14.48 -1.20 9.27
N ARG A 85 14.83 -2.46 8.99
CA ARG A 85 15.68 -2.80 7.84
C ARG A 85 15.05 -2.40 6.50
N ALA A 86 13.71 -2.27 6.45
CA ALA A 86 13.00 -1.87 5.26
C ALA A 86 13.30 -0.43 4.81
N ILE A 87 13.72 0.48 5.70
CA ILE A 87 13.94 1.90 5.39
C ILE A 87 14.90 2.07 4.21
N THR A 88 16.03 1.36 4.22
CA THR A 88 17.04 1.47 3.15
C THR A 88 16.51 0.96 1.81
N ILE A 89 15.73 -0.13 1.82
CA ILE A 89 15.12 -0.71 0.62
C ILE A 89 14.08 0.25 0.06
N LEU A 90 13.18 0.76 0.91
CA LEU A 90 12.12 1.70 0.54
C LEU A 90 12.72 2.98 -0.08
N ARG A 91 13.72 3.59 0.57
CA ARG A 91 14.39 4.80 0.05
C ARG A 91 15.09 4.56 -1.29
N THR A 92 15.70 3.40 -1.46
CA THR A 92 16.35 3.04 -2.73
C THR A 92 15.31 2.94 -3.83
N ARG A 93 14.25 2.15 -3.61
CA ARG A 93 13.20 1.93 -4.60
C ARG A 93 12.36 3.17 -4.90
N LEU A 94 12.19 4.07 -3.93
CA LEU A 94 11.46 5.32 -4.11
C LEU A 94 12.07 6.22 -5.20
N LYS A 95 13.38 6.12 -5.46
CA LYS A 95 14.05 6.92 -6.50
C LYS A 95 13.55 6.61 -7.91
N ASP A 96 13.16 5.36 -8.14
CA ASP A 96 12.79 4.85 -9.48
C ASP A 96 11.27 4.57 -9.59
N LEU A 97 10.51 4.78 -8.52
CA LEU A 97 9.06 4.56 -8.48
C LEU A 97 8.31 5.70 -9.20
N THR A 98 7.48 5.32 -10.17
CA THR A 98 6.67 6.28 -10.95
C THR A 98 5.20 6.31 -10.53
N ASN A 99 4.69 5.27 -9.87
CA ASN A 99 3.30 5.23 -9.44
C ASN A 99 3.10 6.16 -8.23
N PRO A 100 2.32 7.25 -8.35
CA PRO A 100 2.22 8.26 -7.31
C PRO A 100 1.59 7.74 -6.03
N VAL A 101 0.62 6.81 -6.12
CA VAL A 101 -0.01 6.18 -4.96
C VAL A 101 1.02 5.34 -4.21
N THR A 102 1.78 4.50 -4.91
CA THR A 102 2.85 3.70 -4.29
C THR A 102 3.93 4.58 -3.67
N CYS A 103 4.25 5.73 -4.27
CA CYS A 103 5.16 6.70 -3.68
C CYS A 103 4.64 7.24 -2.34
N GLU A 104 3.36 7.61 -2.25
CA GLU A 104 2.75 8.05 -0.99
C GLU A 104 2.76 6.95 0.08
N VAL A 105 2.51 5.70 -0.32
CA VAL A 105 2.63 4.55 0.58
C VAL A 105 4.06 4.42 1.10
N PHE A 106 5.07 4.53 0.23
CA PHE A 106 6.48 4.40 0.63
C PHE A 106 6.91 5.53 1.58
N LYS A 107 6.49 6.77 1.30
CA LYS A 107 6.77 7.92 2.18
C LYS A 107 6.18 7.72 3.57
N GLU A 108 4.92 7.28 3.66
CA GLU A 108 4.27 6.98 4.93
C GLU A 108 4.97 5.83 5.67
N ALA A 109 5.32 4.74 4.97
CA ALA A 109 6.04 3.62 5.57
C ALA A 109 7.40 4.03 6.12
N ILE A 110 8.17 4.82 5.36
CA ILE A 110 9.46 5.37 5.82
C ILE A 110 9.25 6.24 7.07
N HIS A 111 8.30 7.19 7.03
CA HIS A 111 8.03 8.08 8.14
C HIS A 111 7.66 7.31 9.43
N ARG A 112 6.78 6.33 9.32
CA ARG A 112 6.40 5.45 10.43
C ARG A 112 7.59 4.67 10.97
N LEU A 113 8.36 4.04 10.09
CA LEU A 113 9.57 3.32 10.46
C LEU A 113 10.66 4.22 11.05
N GLU A 114 10.65 5.53 10.83
CA GLU A 114 11.59 6.45 11.47
C GLU A 114 11.12 6.91 12.85
N THR A 115 9.81 6.99 13.07
CA THR A 115 9.22 7.67 14.23
C THR A 115 8.64 6.73 15.28
N GLN A 116 8.11 5.58 14.87
CA GLN A 116 7.51 4.62 15.81
C GLN A 116 8.60 3.77 16.48
N ASN A 117 8.40 3.33 17.72
CA ASN A 117 9.37 2.46 18.41
C ASN A 117 8.88 1.02 18.58
N GLU A 118 7.60 0.77 18.35
CA GLU A 118 6.95 -0.52 18.55
C GLU A 118 5.98 -0.83 17.41
N ILE A 119 5.45 -2.07 17.40
CA ILE A 119 4.38 -2.48 16.51
C ILE A 119 3.15 -1.59 16.80
N PRO A 120 2.56 -0.91 15.80
CA PRO A 120 1.38 -0.08 16.00
C PRO A 120 0.21 -0.91 16.54
N LYS A 121 -0.66 -0.25 17.31
CA LYS A 121 -1.92 -0.83 17.75
C LYS A 121 -2.77 -1.22 16.54
N HIS A 122 -3.68 -2.15 16.76
CA HIS A 122 -4.49 -2.76 15.71
C HIS A 122 -5.14 -1.73 14.76
N GLN A 123 -5.79 -0.71 15.31
CA GLN A 123 -6.49 0.33 14.57
C GLN A 123 -5.55 1.30 13.82
N ASP A 124 -4.31 1.40 14.28
CA ASP A 124 -3.32 2.34 13.76
C ASP A 124 -2.45 1.70 12.68
N ARG A 125 -2.68 0.43 12.33
CA ARG A 125 -1.96 -0.25 11.26
C ARG A 125 -2.16 0.43 9.92
N MET A 126 -1.07 0.57 9.19
CA MET A 126 -0.98 1.25 7.90
C MET A 126 -1.81 0.56 6.83
N ILE A 127 -1.97 -0.77 6.88
CA ILE A 127 -2.81 -1.49 5.91
C ILE A 127 -4.26 -0.96 5.85
N TRP A 128 -4.76 -0.37 6.94
CA TRP A 128 -6.11 0.21 6.99
C TRP A 128 -6.24 1.53 6.24
N MET A 129 -5.13 2.19 5.92
CA MET A 129 -5.12 3.42 5.15
C MET A 129 -5.45 3.19 3.65
N PHE A 130 -5.47 1.95 3.18
CA PHE A 130 -5.93 1.61 1.82
C PHE A 130 -7.44 1.74 1.63
N GLY A 131 -8.21 1.85 2.72
CA GLY A 131 -9.66 1.93 2.65
C GLY A 131 -10.33 0.63 2.23
N PHE A 132 -11.66 0.64 2.24
CA PHE A 132 -12.50 -0.50 1.87
C PHE A 132 -13.53 -0.16 0.78
N VAL A 133 -13.66 1.12 0.40
CA VAL A 133 -14.66 1.56 -0.58
C VAL A 133 -14.42 0.88 -1.92
N THR A 134 -15.47 0.25 -2.44
CA THR A 134 -15.44 -0.47 -3.71
C THR A 134 -15.50 0.47 -4.91
N ARG A 135 -15.06 0.01 -6.09
CA ARG A 135 -15.20 0.76 -7.34
C ARG A 135 -16.65 1.16 -7.64
N THR A 136 -17.60 0.30 -7.28
CA THR A 136 -19.04 0.59 -7.44
C THR A 136 -19.46 1.75 -6.55
N GLU A 137 -19.04 1.76 -5.29
CA GLU A 137 -19.33 2.86 -4.37
C GLU A 137 -18.68 4.17 -4.82
N LEU A 138 -17.45 4.14 -5.33
CA LEU A 138 -16.81 5.31 -5.96
C LEU A 138 -17.62 5.82 -7.16
N ALA A 139 -18.07 4.93 -8.04
CA ALA A 139 -18.88 5.28 -9.21
C ALA A 139 -20.24 5.87 -8.84
N LEU A 140 -20.75 5.54 -7.64
CA LEU A 140 -21.98 6.11 -7.07
C LEU A 140 -21.75 7.45 -6.36
N GLY A 141 -20.53 8.00 -6.41
CA GLY A 141 -20.18 9.30 -5.85
C GLY A 141 -19.66 9.27 -4.42
N ASN A 142 -19.40 8.07 -3.85
CA ASN A 142 -18.75 8.01 -2.54
C ASN A 142 -17.31 8.52 -2.64
N ARG A 143 -16.86 9.21 -1.60
CA ARG A 143 -15.47 9.64 -1.49
C ARG A 143 -14.57 8.43 -1.31
N ASN A 144 -13.40 8.49 -1.94
CA ASN A 144 -12.36 7.49 -1.74
C ASN A 144 -11.85 7.56 -0.29
N ASP A 145 -11.91 6.45 0.43
CA ASP A 145 -11.37 6.34 1.80
C ASP A 145 -9.91 5.88 1.82
N ASN A 146 -9.34 5.55 0.65
CA ASN A 146 -7.92 5.31 0.49
C ASN A 146 -7.12 6.62 0.65
N VAL A 147 -6.42 6.73 1.77
CA VAL A 147 -5.64 7.92 2.13
C VAL A 147 -4.53 8.18 1.12
N PHE A 148 -3.91 7.14 0.57
CA PHE A 148 -2.80 7.27 -0.37
C PHE A 148 -3.25 7.77 -1.74
N VAL A 149 -4.40 7.29 -2.23
CA VAL A 149 -4.99 7.78 -3.48
C VAL A 149 -5.35 9.25 -3.33
N ARG A 150 -6.00 9.64 -2.23
CA ARG A 150 -6.35 11.03 -1.98
C ARG A 150 -5.13 11.95 -1.95
N ARG A 151 -4.07 11.58 -1.24
CA ARG A 151 -2.81 12.36 -1.19
C ARG A 151 -2.18 12.48 -2.58
N ALA A 152 -2.18 11.40 -3.37
CA ALA A 152 -1.67 11.42 -4.74
C ALA A 152 -2.49 12.34 -5.66
N GLU A 153 -3.83 12.33 -5.54
CA GLU A 153 -4.73 13.22 -6.28
C GLU A 153 -4.55 14.69 -5.88
N GLU A 154 -4.42 14.99 -4.59
CA GLU A 154 -4.18 16.34 -4.06
C GLU A 154 -2.87 16.95 -4.61
N LEU A 155 -1.80 16.14 -4.70
CA LEU A 155 -0.54 16.56 -5.32
C LEU A 155 -0.70 16.85 -6.82
N SER A 156 -1.44 16.00 -7.54
CA SER A 156 -1.70 16.19 -8.97
C SER A 156 -2.51 17.46 -9.23
N ASN A 157 -3.54 17.71 -8.43
CA ASN A 157 -4.40 18.89 -8.57
C ASN A 157 -3.66 20.18 -8.20
N THR A 158 -2.79 20.14 -7.20
CA THR A 158 -1.94 21.29 -6.84
C THR A 158 -0.97 21.64 -7.96
N ASN A 159 -0.38 20.64 -8.62
CA ASN A 159 0.48 20.85 -9.79
C ASN A 159 -0.27 21.45 -10.99
N LEU A 160 -1.55 21.09 -11.18
CA LEU A 160 -2.39 21.70 -12.23
C LEU A 160 -2.77 23.16 -11.89
N ALA A 161 -3.01 23.46 -10.61
CA ALA A 161 -3.32 24.82 -10.15
C ALA A 161 -2.12 25.77 -10.28
N ILE A 162 -0.88 25.29 -10.08
CA ILE A 162 0.34 26.09 -10.27
C ILE A 162 0.58 26.44 -11.74
N VAL A 163 -0.01 25.70 -12.69
CA VAL A 163 0.14 25.93 -14.15
C VAL A 163 -0.93 26.89 -14.70
N GLN A 164 -1.90 27.34 -13.88
CA GLN A 164 -2.90 28.32 -14.28
C GLN A 164 -2.76 29.64 -13.51
N GLU A 165 -1.69 30.40 -13.76
CA GLU A 165 -1.72 31.88 -13.75
C GLU A 165 -0.52 32.40 -14.56
N VAL A 166 -0.69 32.49 -15.88
CA VAL A 166 -0.09 33.57 -16.68
C VAL A 166 -1.24 34.17 -17.46
N ASP A 167 -1.91 35.12 -16.82
CA ASP A 167 -2.81 36.05 -17.48
C ASP A 167 -1.95 36.99 -18.33
N ASP A 168 -1.72 36.63 -19.59
CA ASP A 168 -1.11 37.47 -20.62
C ASP A 168 -2.10 38.57 -21.09
N SER A 169 -2.77 39.25 -20.16
CA SER A 169 -3.42 40.53 -20.47
C SER A 169 -2.34 41.61 -20.58
N THR A 170 -1.82 41.76 -21.79
CA THR A 170 -1.05 42.93 -22.21
C THR A 170 -1.82 44.23 -21.89
N PRO A 171 -1.14 45.28 -21.37
CA PRO A 171 -1.75 46.59 -21.22
C PRO A 171 -2.07 47.18 -22.60
N GLU A 172 -3.23 47.82 -22.68
CA GLU A 172 -3.82 48.56 -23.80
C GLU A 172 -2.83 49.17 -24.81
N ASP A 173 -3.06 48.89 -26.09
CA ASP A 173 -2.55 49.69 -27.20
C ASP A 173 -3.39 50.99 -27.36
N ILE A 174 -2.67 52.11 -27.53
CA ILE A 174 -3.03 53.50 -27.92
C ILE A 174 -3.28 54.51 -26.80
#